data_AF-A0A7X9N6X9-F1
#
_entry.id   AF-A0A7X9N6X9-F1
#
_cell.length_a   1.000
_cell.length_b   1.000
_cell.length_c   1.000
_cell.angle_alpha   90.00
_cell.angle_beta   90.00
_cell.angle_gamma   90.00
#
_symmetry.space_group_name_H-M   'P 1'
#
loop_
_entity.id
_entity.type
_entity.pdbx_description
1 polymer ?
#
loop_
_entity_poly.entity_id
_entity_poly.type
_entity_poly.pdbx_seq_one_letter_code
_entity_poly.pdbx_strand_id
1 'polypeptide(L)'
;MKYFVPAWHRDVSDWAYSSHTITFDDAIGNMRIMNRVDEAYGVIIGDYKPQLITQMNTEGVAPTDTLAAFDWIQDTDLHDNNRIVDISDFNWPRGTYFEYGPFSVNAFCNDEHIARLLFNNIGQILRIERWQDGYHQEDVIMDTRGFVSSIKMFNRQGQLEKMIFFNLHGEWRMIEDAKTGRCHINPRY
;
A
#
# COMPACT_ATOMS: atom_id res chain seq x y z
N MET A 1 9.75 -7.62 26.98
CA MET A 1 8.71 -7.20 26.03
C MET A 1 8.33 -8.41 25.18
N LYS A 2 7.03 -8.69 24.97
CA LYS A 2 6.56 -9.82 24.14
C LYS A 2 6.45 -9.35 22.68
N TYR A 3 6.74 -10.23 21.72
CA TYR A 3 6.59 -9.94 20.29
C TYR A 3 5.58 -10.89 19.66
N PHE A 4 4.65 -10.32 18.90
CA PHE A 4 3.67 -11.07 18.11
C PHE A 4 4.12 -11.12 16.65
N VAL A 5 3.93 -12.28 16.01
CA VAL A 5 4.20 -12.48 14.57
C VAL A 5 2.90 -12.95 13.92
N PRO A 6 1.99 -12.03 13.56
CA PRO A 6 0.69 -12.39 13.01
C PRO A 6 0.80 -12.88 11.56
N ALA A 7 -0.06 -13.81 11.18
CA ALA A 7 -0.15 -14.35 9.82
C ALA A 7 -1.03 -13.47 8.91
N TRP A 8 -0.74 -12.17 8.83
CA TRP A 8 -1.50 -11.20 8.03
C TRP A 8 -1.15 -11.25 6.55
N HIS A 9 -1.42 -12.36 5.87
CA HIS A 9 -1.03 -12.49 4.45
C HIS A 9 -1.94 -11.71 3.48
N ARG A 10 -3.15 -11.29 3.90
CA ARG A 10 -4.12 -10.61 3.02
C ARG A 10 -3.94 -9.11 3.02
N ASP A 11 -3.89 -8.50 1.84
CA ASP A 11 -3.81 -7.05 1.71
C ASP A 11 -5.17 -6.39 1.94
N VAL A 12 -5.13 -5.11 2.35
CA VAL A 12 -6.31 -4.25 2.41
C VAL A 12 -6.82 -4.04 0.98
N SER A 13 -8.10 -4.37 0.76
CA SER A 13 -8.75 -4.25 -0.54
C SER A 13 -9.38 -2.88 -0.75
N ASP A 14 -9.70 -2.57 -2.01
CA ASP A 14 -10.52 -1.42 -2.39
C ASP A 14 -11.85 -1.42 -1.61
N TRP A 15 -12.22 -0.27 -1.05
CA TRP A 15 -13.40 -0.11 -0.21
C TRP A 15 -14.68 -0.60 -0.91
N ALA A 16 -14.79 -0.37 -2.23
CA ALA A 16 -15.97 -0.71 -3.03
C ALA A 16 -16.21 -2.23 -3.15
N TYR A 17 -15.14 -3.03 -3.02
CA TYR A 17 -15.17 -4.50 -3.13
C TYR A 17 -14.79 -5.18 -1.81
N SER A 18 -14.63 -4.41 -0.73
CA SER A 18 -14.29 -4.96 0.58
C SER A 18 -15.45 -5.83 1.08
N SER A 19 -15.22 -7.14 1.16
CA SER A 19 -16.17 -8.05 1.81
C SER A 19 -15.85 -8.10 3.28
N HIS A 20 -16.85 -7.89 4.13
CA HIS A 20 -16.71 -8.06 5.58
C HIS A 20 -16.60 -9.55 5.89
N THR A 21 -15.39 -10.09 5.84
CA THR A 21 -15.11 -11.41 6.39
C THR A 21 -14.88 -11.28 7.88
N ILE A 22 -15.71 -11.95 8.68
CA ILE A 22 -15.43 -12.16 10.10
C ILE A 22 -14.22 -13.09 10.18
N THR A 23 -13.03 -12.52 10.33
CA THR A 23 -11.81 -13.27 10.59
C THR A 23 -11.52 -13.23 12.08
N PHE A 24 -11.43 -14.40 12.71
CA PHE A 24 -10.90 -14.51 14.06
C PHE A 24 -9.38 -14.61 13.96
N ASP A 25 -8.69 -13.59 14.43
CA ASP A 25 -7.24 -13.54 14.53
C ASP A 25 -6.85 -13.61 16.02
N ASP A 26 -6.16 -14.68 16.39
CA ASP A 26 -5.73 -14.95 17.76
C ASP A 26 -4.68 -13.95 18.25
N ALA A 27 -3.79 -13.51 17.35
CA ALA A 27 -2.80 -12.48 17.64
C ALA A 27 -3.47 -11.14 17.95
N ILE A 28 -4.48 -10.72 17.18
CA ILE A 28 -5.27 -9.50 17.47
C ILE A 28 -5.95 -9.59 18.84
N GLY A 29 -6.57 -10.73 19.17
CA GLY A 29 -7.20 -10.94 20.46
C GLY A 29 -6.21 -10.74 21.63
N ASN A 30 -5.03 -11.35 21.52
CA ASN A 30 -3.98 -11.23 22.53
C ASN A 30 -3.41 -9.81 22.61
N MET A 31 -3.16 -9.14 21.48
CA MET A 31 -2.71 -7.74 21.44
C MET A 31 -3.71 -6.80 22.11
N ARG A 32 -5.02 -6.97 21.86
CA ARG A 32 -6.06 -6.19 22.54
C ARG A 32 -6.09 -6.42 24.04
N ILE A 33 -5.78 -7.64 24.52
CA ILE A 33 -5.61 -7.90 25.95
C ILE A 33 -4.43 -7.11 26.50
N MET A 34 -3.27 -7.15 25.82
CA MET A 34 -2.07 -6.39 26.23
C MET A 34 -2.36 -4.88 26.31
N ASN A 35 -3.03 -4.31 25.32
CA ASN A 35 -3.48 -2.90 25.34
C ASN A 35 -4.36 -2.58 26.57
N ARG A 36 -5.29 -3.47 26.93
CA ARG A 36 -6.20 -3.25 28.08
C ARG A 36 -5.50 -3.30 29.43
N VAL A 37 -4.45 -4.10 29.55
CA VAL A 37 -3.66 -4.22 30.78
C VAL A 37 -2.44 -3.29 30.81
N ASP A 38 -2.30 -2.42 29.80
CA ASP A 38 -1.19 -1.47 29.66
C ASP A 38 0.19 -2.16 29.64
N GLU A 39 0.25 -3.39 29.08
CA GLU A 39 1.52 -4.11 28.88
C GLU A 39 2.12 -3.78 27.51
N ALA A 40 3.37 -3.33 27.49
CA ALA A 40 4.12 -3.09 26.26
C ALA A 40 4.35 -4.40 25.47
N TYR A 41 4.11 -4.35 24.16
CA TYR A 41 4.34 -5.44 23.23
C TYR A 41 4.79 -4.92 21.86
N GLY A 42 5.56 -5.75 21.16
CA GLY A 42 5.97 -5.49 19.80
C GLY A 42 5.26 -6.37 18.78
N VAL A 43 5.31 -5.97 17.51
CA VAL A 43 4.78 -6.73 16.37
C VAL A 43 5.85 -6.85 15.30
N ILE A 44 5.96 -8.05 14.70
CA ILE A 44 6.86 -8.33 13.58
C ILE A 44 6.02 -8.72 12.36
N ILE A 45 6.16 -7.97 11.28
CA ILE A 45 5.44 -8.18 10.01
C ILE A 45 6.43 -8.58 8.92
N GLY A 46 6.30 -9.81 8.41
CA GLY A 46 7.13 -10.31 7.31
C GLY A 46 6.57 -9.97 5.92
N ASP A 47 5.24 -9.87 5.80
CA ASP A 47 4.56 -9.58 4.55
C ASP A 47 4.69 -8.11 4.12
N TYR A 48 4.56 -7.85 2.82
CA TYR A 48 4.46 -6.50 2.29
C TYR A 48 3.12 -5.86 2.69
N LYS A 49 3.16 -4.83 3.56
CA LYS A 49 1.96 -4.17 4.10
C LYS A 49 2.02 -2.64 3.99
N PRO A 50 1.80 -2.06 2.80
CA PRO A 50 1.73 -0.61 2.65
C PRO A 50 0.55 0.01 3.43
N GLN A 51 -0.45 -0.80 3.81
CA GLN A 51 -1.62 -0.36 4.58
C GLN A 51 -1.57 -0.79 6.05
N LEU A 52 -0.38 -1.08 6.60
CA LEU A 52 -0.20 -1.64 7.94
C LEU A 52 -0.83 -0.76 9.04
N ILE A 53 -0.58 0.55 9.01
CA ILE A 53 -1.12 1.49 10.00
C ILE A 53 -2.66 1.51 9.95
N THR A 54 -3.24 1.58 8.75
CA THR A 54 -4.69 1.54 8.57
C THR A 54 -5.29 0.23 9.11
N GLN A 55 -4.63 -0.90 8.85
CA GLN A 55 -5.05 -2.20 9.36
C GLN A 55 -4.98 -2.25 10.90
N MET A 56 -3.87 -1.84 11.51
CA MET A 56 -3.72 -1.83 12.97
C MET A 56 -4.76 -0.92 13.66
N ASN A 57 -5.02 0.26 13.10
CA ASN A 57 -6.03 1.18 13.58
C ASN A 57 -7.44 0.58 13.48
N THR A 58 -7.76 -0.05 12.34
CA THR A 58 -9.05 -0.73 12.13
C THR A 58 -9.26 -1.85 13.15
N GLU A 59 -8.20 -2.58 13.48
CA GLU A 59 -8.23 -3.65 14.48
C GLU A 59 -8.09 -3.15 15.93
N GLY A 60 -7.90 -1.85 16.16
CA GLY A 60 -7.75 -1.28 17.50
C GLY A 60 -6.55 -1.87 18.27
N VAL A 61 -5.43 -2.09 17.57
CA VAL A 61 -4.16 -2.53 18.17
C VAL A 61 -3.11 -1.44 18.03
N ALA A 62 -2.36 -1.18 19.11
CA ALA A 62 -1.33 -0.15 19.17
C ALA A 62 -0.05 -0.71 19.82
N PRO A 63 0.75 -1.50 19.07
CA PRO A 63 2.01 -2.01 19.59
C PRO A 63 2.97 -0.86 19.94
N THR A 64 3.79 -1.05 20.97
CA THR A 64 4.83 -0.09 21.38
C THR A 64 6.07 -0.14 20.47
N ASP A 65 6.22 -1.22 19.70
CA ASP A 65 7.35 -1.45 18.80
C ASP A 65 6.86 -2.23 17.57
N THR A 66 7.25 -1.83 16.37
CA THR A 66 6.82 -2.48 15.13
C THR A 66 8.02 -2.68 14.21
N LEU A 67 8.29 -3.94 13.86
CA LEU A 67 9.29 -4.30 12.87
C LEU A 67 8.58 -4.81 11.62
N ALA A 68 8.57 -4.01 10.55
CA ALA A 68 8.08 -4.41 9.24
C ALA A 68 9.26 -4.71 8.30
N ALA A 69 9.36 -5.94 7.79
CA ALA A 69 10.47 -6.36 6.94
C ALA A 69 10.61 -5.49 5.68
N PHE A 70 9.49 -5.11 5.06
CA PHE A 70 9.49 -4.26 3.88
C PHE A 70 9.87 -2.81 4.18
N ASP A 71 9.63 -2.31 5.40
CA ASP A 71 10.08 -0.97 5.76
C ASP A 71 11.61 -0.89 5.80
N TRP A 72 12.27 -1.96 6.23
CA TRP A 72 13.72 -2.11 6.18
C TRP A 72 14.25 -2.24 4.74
N ILE A 73 13.61 -3.07 3.91
CA ILE A 73 14.00 -3.24 2.49
C ILE A 73 13.87 -1.91 1.74
N GLN A 74 12.79 -1.19 1.99
CA GLN A 74 12.44 0.06 1.33
C GLN A 74 13.13 1.27 1.94
N ASP A 75 13.78 1.17 3.11
CA ASP A 75 14.35 2.32 3.82
C ASP A 75 13.28 3.38 4.12
N THR A 76 12.21 2.96 4.81
CA THR A 76 11.01 3.77 5.11
C THR A 76 10.67 3.85 6.61
N ASP A 77 11.55 3.36 7.49
CA ASP A 77 11.37 3.31 8.95
C ASP A 77 11.39 4.70 9.65
N LEU A 78 11.16 5.78 8.90
CA LEU A 78 11.07 7.12 9.46
C LEU A 78 9.69 7.30 10.13
N HIS A 79 9.66 7.21 11.46
CA HIS A 79 8.46 7.27 12.30
C HIS A 79 7.57 8.53 12.15
N ASP A 80 8.04 9.59 11.50
CA ASP A 80 7.37 10.91 11.49
C ASP A 80 6.94 11.45 10.10
N ASN A 81 6.99 10.63 9.04
CA ASN A 81 6.70 11.11 7.68
C ASN A 81 5.26 10.87 7.21
N ASN A 82 4.28 10.96 8.12
CA ASN A 82 2.87 10.81 7.76
C ASN A 82 2.35 12.08 7.09
N ARG A 83 1.89 11.97 5.85
CA ARG A 83 1.11 13.01 5.18
C ARG A 83 -0.14 12.42 4.55
N ILE A 84 -1.22 13.20 4.56
CA ILE A 84 -2.39 12.90 3.74
C ILE A 84 -2.06 13.35 2.32
N VAL A 85 -2.23 12.44 1.35
CA VAL A 85 -2.02 12.72 -0.07
C VAL A 85 -3.35 12.98 -0.74
N ASP A 86 -3.44 14.11 -1.44
CA ASP A 86 -4.59 14.48 -2.26
C ASP A 86 -4.34 14.11 -3.73
N ILE A 87 -5.43 14.00 -4.48
CA ILE A 87 -5.42 13.85 -5.94
C ILE A 87 -4.61 14.99 -6.58
N SER A 88 -4.69 16.21 -6.06
CA SER A 88 -3.93 17.35 -6.61
C SER A 88 -2.42 17.26 -6.44
N ASP A 89 -1.91 16.39 -5.56
CA ASP A 89 -0.47 16.28 -5.28
C ASP A 89 0.31 15.55 -6.39
N PHE A 90 -0.39 14.93 -7.33
CA PHE A 90 0.23 14.22 -8.45
C PHE A 90 0.42 15.14 -9.66
N ASN A 91 1.50 14.88 -10.40
CA ASN A 91 1.84 15.61 -11.63
C ASN A 91 0.98 15.16 -12.82
N TRP A 92 -0.28 15.57 -12.83
CA TRP A 92 -1.21 15.26 -13.93
C TRP A 92 -0.84 16.00 -15.22
N PRO A 93 -1.04 15.39 -16.40
CA PRO A 93 -0.93 16.08 -17.67
C PRO A 93 -1.83 17.33 -17.71
N ARG A 94 -1.36 18.39 -18.39
CA ARG A 94 -2.15 19.62 -18.53
C ARG A 94 -3.44 19.34 -19.31
N GLY A 95 -4.57 19.79 -18.76
CA GLY A 95 -5.89 19.53 -19.34
C GLY A 95 -6.58 18.29 -18.77
N THR A 96 -5.98 17.62 -17.77
CA THR A 96 -6.64 16.53 -17.06
C THR A 96 -7.87 17.05 -16.31
N TYR A 97 -8.99 16.34 -16.44
CA TYR A 97 -10.18 16.51 -15.63
C TYR A 97 -10.54 15.22 -14.89
N PHE A 98 -11.34 15.34 -13.84
CA PHE A 98 -11.68 14.24 -12.95
C PHE A 98 -13.19 14.02 -12.89
N GLU A 99 -13.59 12.77 -13.06
CA GLU A 99 -14.96 12.31 -12.87
C GLU A 99 -15.06 11.57 -11.54
N TYR A 100 -15.85 12.12 -10.62
CA TYR A 100 -16.08 11.55 -9.30
C TYR A 100 -17.26 10.58 -9.36
N GLY A 101 -16.93 9.29 -9.41
CA GLY A 101 -17.90 8.21 -9.35
C GLY A 101 -18.22 7.80 -7.91
N PRO A 102 -19.25 6.95 -7.72
CA PRO A 102 -19.61 6.44 -6.41
C PRO A 102 -18.57 5.47 -5.82
N PHE A 103 -17.64 4.93 -6.63
CA PHE A 103 -16.66 3.91 -6.19
C PHE A 103 -15.20 4.34 -6.36
N SER A 104 -14.94 5.22 -7.33
CA SER A 104 -13.58 5.63 -7.71
C SER A 104 -13.60 7.01 -8.35
N VAL A 105 -12.43 7.62 -8.47
CA VAL A 105 -12.24 8.84 -9.27
C VAL A 105 -11.50 8.46 -10.54
N ASN A 106 -12.07 8.82 -11.69
CA ASN A 106 -11.43 8.57 -12.99
C ASN A 106 -10.83 9.89 -13.50
N ALA A 107 -9.59 9.83 -13.98
CA ALA A 107 -8.89 10.96 -14.58
C ALA A 107 -8.84 10.78 -16.10
N PHE A 108 -9.18 11.84 -16.81
CA PHE A 108 -9.20 11.88 -18.26
C PHE A 108 -8.37 13.05 -18.78
N CYS A 109 -7.64 12.85 -19.87
CA CYS A 109 -6.89 13.90 -20.55
C CYS A 109 -7.08 13.75 -22.06
N ASN A 110 -7.48 14.83 -22.75
CA ASN A 110 -7.81 14.80 -24.18
C ASN A 110 -8.83 13.70 -24.55
N ASP A 111 -9.86 13.53 -23.71
CA ASP A 111 -10.91 12.50 -23.83
C ASP A 111 -10.41 11.03 -23.76
N GLU A 112 -9.16 10.81 -23.35
CA GLU A 112 -8.62 9.49 -23.04
C GLU A 112 -8.63 9.24 -21.54
N HIS A 113 -9.05 8.03 -21.13
CA HIS A 113 -8.98 7.58 -19.74
C HIS A 113 -7.52 7.26 -19.39
N ILE A 114 -6.92 8.06 -18.51
CA ILE A 114 -5.49 7.93 -18.17
C ILE A 114 -5.24 7.31 -16.80
N ALA A 115 -6.20 7.45 -15.86
CA ALA A 115 -6.04 6.87 -14.53
C ALA A 115 -7.37 6.63 -13.81
N ARG A 116 -7.33 5.75 -12.82
CA ARG A 116 -8.40 5.48 -11.86
C ARG A 116 -7.78 5.43 -10.48
N LEU A 117 -8.32 6.24 -9.59
CA LEU A 117 -7.93 6.31 -8.20
C LEU A 117 -8.91 5.48 -7.38
N LEU A 118 -8.36 4.55 -6.62
CA LEU A 118 -9.07 3.71 -5.65
C LEU A 118 -8.68 4.12 -4.24
N PHE A 119 -9.59 3.93 -3.30
CA PHE A 119 -9.45 4.41 -1.94
C PHE A 119 -9.55 3.27 -0.93
N ASN A 120 -8.88 3.42 0.22
CA ASN A 120 -9.06 2.51 1.34
C ASN A 120 -10.34 2.85 2.13
N ASN A 121 -10.65 2.05 3.15
CA ASN A 121 -11.84 2.20 3.99
C ASN A 121 -11.92 3.53 4.78
N ILE A 122 -10.81 4.27 4.89
CA ILE A 122 -10.76 5.59 5.54
C ILE A 122 -10.63 6.74 4.55
N GLY A 123 -10.78 6.48 3.24
CA GLY A 123 -10.82 7.49 2.19
C GLY A 123 -9.45 7.99 1.71
N GLN A 124 -8.35 7.35 2.11
CA GLN A 124 -7.03 7.66 1.55
C GLN A 124 -6.84 6.95 0.22
N ILE A 125 -6.04 7.52 -0.68
CA ILE A 125 -5.68 6.88 -1.95
C ILE A 125 -4.93 5.58 -1.64
N LEU A 126 -5.50 4.45 -2.05
CA LEU A 126 -4.94 3.11 -1.90
C LEU A 126 -4.05 2.77 -3.10
N ARG A 127 -4.58 3.05 -4.29
CA ARG A 127 -3.99 2.66 -5.57
C ARG A 127 -4.39 3.62 -6.67
N ILE A 128 -3.46 3.90 -7.58
CA ILE A 128 -3.74 4.58 -8.84
C ILE A 128 -3.43 3.61 -9.97
N GLU A 129 -4.48 3.14 -10.64
CA GLU A 129 -4.37 2.37 -11.88
C GLU A 129 -4.12 3.36 -13.02
N ARG A 130 -3.15 3.11 -13.91
CA ARG A 130 -2.84 3.99 -15.04
C ARG A 130 -2.91 3.26 -16.37
N TRP A 131 -3.36 4.02 -17.37
CA TRP A 131 -3.48 3.57 -18.74
C TRP A 131 -2.61 4.40 -19.67
N GLN A 132 -2.05 3.75 -20.68
CA GLN A 132 -1.34 4.37 -21.79
C GLN A 132 -1.70 3.63 -23.08
N ASP A 133 -2.02 4.39 -24.14
CA ASP A 133 -2.42 3.87 -25.45
C ASP A 133 -3.61 2.89 -25.36
N GLY A 134 -4.54 3.11 -24.42
CA GLY A 134 -5.69 2.25 -24.17
C GLY A 134 -5.41 0.94 -23.40
N TYR A 135 -4.20 0.72 -22.89
CA TYR A 135 -3.83 -0.47 -22.10
C TYR A 135 -3.52 -0.11 -20.64
N HIS A 136 -3.96 -0.95 -19.71
CA HIS A 136 -3.57 -0.86 -18.30
C HIS A 136 -2.09 -1.21 -18.17
N GLN A 137 -1.29 -0.24 -17.73
CA GLN A 137 0.18 -0.33 -17.76
C GLN A 137 0.76 -0.52 -16.37
N GLU A 138 0.24 0.21 -15.39
CA GLU A 138 0.80 0.19 -14.04
C GLU A 138 -0.25 0.43 -12.95
N ASP A 139 0.00 -0.18 -11.80
CA ASP A 139 -0.66 0.18 -10.54
C ASP A 139 0.36 0.84 -9.61
N VAL A 140 0.12 2.09 -9.27
CA VAL A 140 0.86 2.81 -8.23
C VAL A 140 0.23 2.49 -6.87
N ILE A 141 0.97 1.81 -6.01
CA ILE A 141 0.53 1.41 -4.67
C ILE A 141 0.98 2.43 -3.64
N MET A 142 0.03 2.99 -2.91
CA MET A 142 0.28 4.00 -1.89
C MET A 142 0.45 3.35 -0.51
N ASP A 143 1.39 3.87 0.26
CA ASP A 143 1.50 3.60 1.70
C ASP A 143 0.53 4.49 2.49
N THR A 144 -0.03 4.00 3.59
CA THR A 144 -0.88 4.78 4.52
C THR A 144 -0.20 6.07 5.01
N ARG A 145 1.14 6.09 5.06
CA ARG A 145 1.95 7.24 5.47
C ARG A 145 2.04 8.32 4.38
N GLY A 146 1.56 8.07 3.16
CA GLY A 146 1.43 9.09 2.12
C GLY A 146 2.57 9.17 1.11
N PHE A 147 3.19 8.04 0.78
CA PHE A 147 4.19 7.94 -0.28
C PHE A 147 3.87 6.79 -1.23
N VAL A 148 4.49 6.80 -2.42
CA VAL A 148 4.41 5.68 -3.36
C VAL A 148 5.32 4.57 -2.86
N SER A 149 4.74 3.47 -2.40
CA SER A 149 5.50 2.35 -1.86
C SER A 149 6.00 1.44 -2.97
N SER A 150 5.12 1.07 -3.90
CA SER A 150 5.52 0.22 -5.02
C SER A 150 4.74 0.52 -6.29
N ILE A 151 5.29 0.09 -7.42
CA ILE A 151 4.61 0.11 -8.71
C ILE A 151 4.58 -1.31 -9.27
N LYS A 152 3.38 -1.78 -9.61
CA LYS A 152 3.17 -3.03 -10.35
C LYS A 152 3.11 -2.70 -11.83
N MET A 153 3.90 -3.39 -12.65
CA MET A 153 3.98 -3.16 -14.09
C MET A 153 3.32 -4.31 -14.85
N PHE A 154 2.47 -4.00 -15.82
CA PHE A 154 1.72 -4.98 -16.60
C PHE A 154 2.13 -4.94 -18.07
N ASN A 155 2.07 -6.10 -18.72
CA ASN A 155 2.25 -6.18 -20.17
C ASN A 155 0.95 -5.85 -20.92
N ARG A 156 1.03 -5.77 -22.26
CA ARG A 156 -0.13 -5.53 -23.12
C ARG A 156 -1.24 -6.58 -23.04
N GLN A 157 -0.99 -7.72 -22.41
CA GLN A 157 -1.99 -8.77 -22.16
C GLN A 157 -2.62 -8.65 -20.75
N GLY A 158 -2.27 -7.61 -19.98
CA GLY A 158 -2.73 -7.39 -18.61
C GLY A 158 -2.09 -8.30 -17.57
N GLN A 159 -0.97 -8.96 -17.91
CA GLN A 159 -0.26 -9.83 -16.96
C GLN A 159 0.80 -9.04 -16.21
N LEU A 160 0.88 -9.24 -14.90
CA LEU A 160 1.92 -8.66 -14.04
C LEU A 160 3.31 -9.16 -14.49
N GLU A 161 4.21 -8.24 -14.80
CA GLU A 161 5.58 -8.55 -15.17
C GLU A 161 6.55 -8.39 -14.01
N LYS A 162 6.41 -7.31 -13.24
CA LYS A 162 7.31 -6.99 -12.14
C LYS A 162 6.66 -6.05 -11.12
N MET A 163 7.23 -6.05 -9.93
CA MET A 163 6.95 -5.08 -8.87
C MET A 163 8.23 -4.31 -8.54
N ILE A 164 8.13 -2.99 -8.47
CA ILE A 164 9.25 -2.10 -8.13
C ILE A 164 8.93 -1.46 -6.79
N PHE A 165 9.81 -1.59 -5.81
CA PHE A 165 9.65 -1.05 -4.46
C PHE A 165 10.54 0.18 -4.28
N PHE A 166 10.00 1.24 -3.69
CA PHE A 166 10.66 2.54 -3.58
C PHE A 166 10.91 2.92 -2.12
N ASN A 167 11.95 3.74 -1.91
CA ASN A 167 12.16 4.45 -0.65
C ASN A 167 11.37 5.76 -0.61
N LEU A 168 11.46 6.47 0.52
CA LEU A 168 10.78 7.75 0.73
C LEU A 168 11.23 8.87 -0.23
N HIS A 169 12.39 8.72 -0.86
CA HIS A 169 12.90 9.66 -1.87
C HIS A 169 12.42 9.34 -3.29
N GLY A 170 11.63 8.26 -3.48
CA GLY A 170 11.18 7.81 -4.79
C GLY A 170 12.25 7.05 -5.59
N GLU A 171 13.33 6.60 -4.94
CA GLU A 171 14.35 5.77 -5.57
C GLU A 171 14.01 4.30 -5.40
N TRP A 172 14.13 3.53 -6.48
CA TRP A 172 13.86 2.10 -6.42
C TRP A 172 14.91 1.38 -5.57
N ARG A 173 14.47 0.43 -4.75
CA ARG A 173 15.29 -0.36 -3.82
C ARG A 173 15.40 -1.80 -4.24
N MET A 174 14.27 -2.37 -4.67
CA MET A 174 14.15 -3.75 -5.09
C MET A 174 13.19 -3.83 -6.28
N ILE A 175 13.51 -4.71 -7.23
CA ILE A 175 12.60 -5.11 -8.30
C ILE A 175 12.38 -6.61 -8.17
N GLU A 176 11.13 -7.03 -8.04
CA GLU A 176 10.73 -8.43 -8.07
C GLU A 176 10.17 -8.77 -9.46
N ASP A 177 10.72 -9.81 -10.09
CA ASP A 177 10.15 -10.40 -11.30
C ASP A 177 8.95 -11.28 -10.93
N ALA A 178 7.76 -10.94 -11.44
CA ALA A 178 6.52 -11.58 -11.01
C ALA A 178 6.36 -13.02 -11.51
N LYS A 179 7.12 -13.43 -12.54
CA LYS A 179 7.05 -14.80 -13.09
C LYS A 179 7.97 -15.76 -12.34
N THR A 180 9.13 -15.26 -11.90
CA THR A 180 10.19 -16.08 -11.31
C THR A 180 10.35 -15.88 -9.81
N GLY A 181 9.77 -14.81 -9.24
CA GLY A 181 9.96 -14.40 -7.84
C GLY A 181 11.39 -13.93 -7.55
N ARG A 182 12.21 -13.66 -8.57
CA ARG A 182 13.58 -13.20 -8.38
C ARG A 182 13.59 -11.73 -8.01
N CYS A 183 14.29 -11.41 -6.93
CA CYS A 183 14.50 -10.05 -6.49
C CYS A 183 15.86 -9.52 -6.96
N HIS A 184 15.84 -8.35 -7.58
CA HIS A 184 17.00 -7.58 -7.98
C HIS A 184 17.12 -6.37 -7.05
N ILE A 185 18.20 -6.32 -6.28
CA ILE A 185 18.49 -5.20 -5.36
C ILE A 185 19.22 -4.10 -6.13
N ASN A 186 18.89 -2.84 -5.82
CA ASN A 186 19.58 -1.71 -6.41
C ASN A 186 21.06 -1.70 -6.00
N PRO A 187 22.02 -1.75 -6.96
CA PRO A 187 23.45 -1.79 -6.64
C PRO A 187 23.99 -0.58 -5.88
N ARG A 188 23.22 0.51 -5.78
CA ARG A 188 23.58 1.69 -5.00
C ARG A 188 23.49 1.46 -3.48
N TYR A 189 22.82 0.39 -3.06
CA TYR A 189 22.48 0.10 -1.66
C TYR A 189 23.01 -1.25 -1.18
#